data_AF-A0A3B9KHF2-F1
#
_entry.id   AF-A0A3B9KHF2-F1
#
_cell.length_a   1.000
_cell.length_b   1.000
_cell.length_c   1.000
_cell.angle_alpha   90.00
_cell.angle_beta   90.00
_cell.angle_gamma   90.00
#
_symmetry.space_group_name_H-M   'P 1'
#
loop_
_entity.id
_entity.type
_entity.pdbx_description
1 polymer ?
#
loop_
_entity_poly.entity_id
_entity_poly.type
_entity_poly.pdbx_seq_one_letter_code
_entity_poly.pdbx_strand_id
1 'polypeptide(L)'
;ALLTGTSLAICTALGIRIGFGFSAGLIDYLLNFRAPNTTQPLLLLVVGLVYAVVYYFVFSFFITRFNLGTPGRGESSTGLAPDWILPESQRGPKRERTASNGHKAPSAGDADDVLAGKILAALGGKTNVQSVEGCITRLRLFVNDPDQIDDAGLKSLGASGVIKRGKIAQVVMGTQSDRIASRMNRILKEKEDSTDDTLAVPGEQVSE
;
A
#
# COMPACT_ATOMS: atom_id res chain seq x y z
N ALA A 1 -16.05 14.61 9.58
CA ALA A 1 -16.09 15.39 10.84
C ALA A 1 -17.51 15.78 11.22
N LEU A 2 -18.22 16.59 10.40
CA LEU A 2 -19.59 17.06 10.73
C LEU A 2 -20.58 15.91 10.95
N LEU A 3 -20.69 14.96 10.01
CA LEU A 3 -21.60 13.81 10.13
C LEU A 3 -21.35 13.00 11.41
N THR A 4 -20.09 12.70 11.72
CA THR A 4 -19.69 12.01 12.96
C THR A 4 -20.01 12.81 14.23
N GLY A 5 -19.81 14.12 14.20
CA GLY A 5 -20.16 14.99 15.32
C GLY A 5 -21.67 15.00 15.58
N THR A 6 -22.47 15.11 14.52
CA THR A 6 -23.93 15.05 14.63
C THR A 6 -24.41 13.70 15.12
N SER A 7 -23.80 12.58 14.70
CA SER A 7 -24.20 11.25 15.16
C SER A 7 -23.94 11.09 16.66
N LEU A 8 -22.80 11.57 17.16
CA LEU A 8 -22.50 11.54 18.59
C LEU A 8 -23.47 12.40 19.41
N ALA A 9 -23.78 13.59 18.91
CA ALA A 9 -24.73 14.50 19.56
C ALA A 9 -26.13 13.88 19.66
N ILE A 10 -26.61 13.25 18.58
CA ILE A 10 -27.90 12.56 18.56
C ILE A 10 -27.89 11.36 19.51
N CYS A 11 -26.85 10.53 19.50
CA CYS A 11 -26.74 9.40 20.42
C CYS A 11 -26.76 9.87 21.89
N THR A 12 -26.08 10.97 22.19
CA THR A 12 -26.04 11.56 23.54
C THR A 12 -27.40 12.13 23.94
N ALA A 13 -28.07 12.86 23.03
CA ALA A 13 -29.40 13.44 23.25
C ALA A 13 -30.48 12.37 23.46
N LEU A 14 -30.37 11.23 22.75
CA LEU A 14 -31.28 10.10 22.87
C LEU A 14 -30.91 9.14 24.02
N GLY A 15 -29.87 9.44 24.80
CA GLY A 15 -29.46 8.62 25.95
C GLY A 15 -28.82 7.28 25.58
N ILE A 16 -28.41 7.09 24.33
CA ILE A 16 -27.76 5.87 23.85
C ILE A 16 -26.35 5.80 24.43
N ARG A 17 -26.07 4.73 25.16
CA ARG A 17 -24.76 4.50 25.79
C ARG A 17 -24.32 3.09 25.48
N ILE A 18 -23.19 2.95 24.82
CA ILE A 18 -22.53 1.66 24.61
C ILE A 18 -21.02 1.89 24.65
N GLY A 19 -20.30 1.01 25.35
CA GLY A 19 -18.84 1.03 25.33
C GLY A 19 -18.32 0.56 23.98
N PHE A 20 -17.23 1.17 23.51
CA PHE A 20 -16.44 0.66 22.40
C PHE A 20 -14.96 0.81 22.70
N GLY A 21 -14.15 -0.14 22.20
CA GLY A 21 -12.71 -0.08 22.33
C GLY A 21 -12.09 0.71 21.17
N PHE A 22 -11.56 -0.02 20.20
CA PHE A 22 -10.69 0.55 19.17
C PHE A 22 -11.43 1.08 17.93
N SER A 23 -12.60 0.52 17.57
CA SER A 23 -13.21 0.76 16.25
C SER A 23 -14.70 1.13 16.27
N ALA A 24 -15.39 1.01 17.42
CA ALA A 24 -16.85 1.14 17.50
C ALA A 24 -17.55 0.24 16.45
N GLY A 25 -17.02 -0.96 16.27
CA GLY A 25 -17.47 -1.90 15.24
C GLY A 25 -18.65 -2.75 15.69
N LEU A 26 -19.13 -3.59 14.76
CA LEU A 26 -20.17 -4.59 15.07
C LEU A 26 -19.74 -5.55 16.20
N ILE A 27 -18.45 -5.90 16.26
CA ILE A 27 -17.91 -6.75 17.32
C ILE A 27 -18.01 -6.04 18.68
N ASP A 28 -17.63 -4.76 18.76
CA ASP A 28 -17.78 -3.97 19.99
C ASP A 28 -19.25 -3.91 20.42
N TYR A 29 -20.18 -3.73 19.46
CA TYR A 29 -21.62 -3.72 19.71
C TYR A 29 -22.13 -5.04 20.30
N LEU A 30 -21.77 -6.16 19.71
CA LEU A 30 -22.20 -7.49 20.16
C LEU A 30 -21.64 -7.84 21.54
N LEU A 31 -20.37 -7.53 21.79
CA LEU A 31 -19.73 -7.76 23.09
C LEU A 31 -20.37 -6.91 24.21
N ASN A 32 -20.71 -5.66 23.91
CA ASN A 32 -21.30 -4.74 24.89
C ASN A 32 -22.84 -4.80 24.93
N PHE A 33 -23.48 -5.64 24.12
CA PHE A 33 -24.95 -5.67 24.00
C PHE A 33 -25.66 -5.98 25.32
N ARG A 34 -25.06 -6.83 26.16
CA ARG A 34 -25.59 -7.23 27.48
C ARG A 34 -24.81 -6.62 28.65
N ALA A 35 -23.91 -5.68 28.37
CA ALA A 35 -23.12 -5.05 29.42
C ALA A 35 -24.01 -4.17 30.33
N PRO A 36 -23.75 -4.11 31.64
CA PRO A 36 -24.60 -3.41 32.61
C PRO A 36 -24.65 -1.89 32.41
N ASN A 37 -23.70 -1.32 31.66
CA ASN A 37 -23.61 0.10 31.32
C ASN A 37 -24.24 0.45 29.96
N THR A 38 -24.86 -0.52 29.27
CA THR A 38 -25.43 -0.32 27.94
C THR A 38 -26.89 0.15 28.01
N THR A 39 -27.19 1.28 27.37
CA THR A 39 -28.52 1.90 27.33
C THR A 39 -29.01 1.95 25.89
N GLN A 40 -30.21 1.41 25.65
CA GLN A 40 -30.91 1.44 24.36
C GLN A 40 -30.07 0.97 23.15
N PRO A 41 -29.44 -0.22 23.20
CA PRO A 41 -28.57 -0.69 22.13
C PRO A 41 -29.31 -0.89 20.79
N LEU A 42 -30.61 -1.22 20.83
CA LEU A 42 -31.42 -1.37 19.61
C LEU A 42 -31.61 -0.04 18.86
N LEU A 43 -31.73 1.07 19.58
CA LEU A 43 -31.95 2.39 18.97
C LEU A 43 -30.71 2.85 18.19
N LEU A 44 -29.52 2.44 18.64
CA LEU A 44 -28.27 2.67 17.91
C LEU A 44 -28.29 2.05 16.51
N LEU A 45 -28.90 0.87 16.35
CA LEU A 45 -28.98 0.19 15.05
C LEU A 45 -29.90 0.98 14.10
N VAL A 46 -31.01 1.51 14.61
CA VAL A 46 -31.92 2.39 13.84
C VAL A 46 -31.21 3.66 13.41
N VAL A 47 -30.50 4.33 14.33
CA VAL A 47 -29.71 5.54 14.03
C VAL A 47 -28.62 5.22 13.01
N GLY A 48 -27.94 4.08 13.15
CA GLY A 48 -26.94 3.59 12.21
C GLY A 48 -27.50 3.39 10.80
N LEU A 49 -28.70 2.82 10.67
CA LEU A 49 -29.39 2.64 9.39
C LEU A 49 -29.75 4.00 8.75
N VAL A 50 -30.30 4.93 9.54
CA VAL A 50 -30.59 6.29 9.07
C VAL A 50 -29.32 6.97 8.56
N TYR A 51 -28.22 6.88 9.32
CA TYR A 51 -26.94 7.42 8.89
C TYR A 51 -26.40 6.72 7.64
N ALA A 52 -26.55 5.40 7.49
CA ALA A 52 -26.12 4.70 6.28
C ALA A 52 -26.79 5.29 5.03
N VAL A 53 -28.09 5.57 5.10
CA VAL A 53 -28.83 6.23 4.03
C VAL A 53 -28.30 7.66 3.78
N VAL A 54 -28.14 8.45 4.83
CA VAL A 54 -27.60 9.83 4.73
C VAL A 54 -26.20 9.83 4.09
N TYR A 55 -25.30 8.97 4.56
CA TYR A 55 -23.95 8.82 4.01
C TYR A 55 -24.00 8.43 2.54
N TYR A 56 -24.82 7.45 2.16
CA TYR A 56 -24.95 7.02 0.76
C TYR A 56 -25.32 8.20 -0.15
N PHE A 57 -26.36 8.96 0.18
CA PHE A 57 -26.80 10.07 -0.67
C PHE A 57 -25.82 11.25 -0.68
N VAL A 58 -25.30 11.64 0.49
CA VAL A 58 -24.33 12.72 0.58
C VAL A 58 -23.06 12.37 -0.19
N PHE A 59 -22.42 11.23 0.09
CA PHE A 59 -21.20 10.87 -0.62
C PHE A 59 -21.45 10.64 -2.10
N SER A 60 -22.54 9.97 -2.50
CA SER A 60 -22.85 9.76 -3.93
C SER A 60 -23.03 11.08 -4.67
N PHE A 61 -23.70 12.06 -4.06
CA PHE A 61 -23.85 13.40 -4.63
C PHE A 61 -22.49 14.09 -4.81
N PHE A 62 -21.64 14.09 -3.78
CA PHE A 62 -20.32 14.72 -3.88
C PHE A 62 -19.38 14.00 -4.86
N ILE A 63 -19.38 12.66 -4.87
CA ILE A 63 -18.55 11.86 -5.80
C ILE A 63 -18.96 12.11 -7.25
N THR A 64 -20.26 12.14 -7.55
CA THR A 64 -20.76 12.39 -8.91
C THR A 64 -20.58 13.83 -9.34
N ARG A 65 -20.85 14.81 -8.46
CA ARG A 65 -20.82 16.23 -8.78
C ARG A 65 -19.42 16.82 -8.88
N PHE A 66 -18.47 16.31 -8.09
CA PHE A 66 -17.08 16.80 -8.04
C PHE A 66 -16.07 15.82 -8.65
N ASN A 67 -16.55 14.72 -9.24
CA ASN A 67 -15.72 13.66 -9.84
C ASN A 67 -14.55 13.24 -8.94
N LEU A 68 -14.84 13.04 -7.65
CA LEU A 68 -13.83 12.63 -6.67
C LEU A 68 -13.30 11.24 -7.03
N GLY A 69 -11.98 11.08 -7.00
CA GLY A 69 -11.33 9.81 -7.24
C GLY A 69 -11.63 8.81 -6.12
N THR A 70 -12.55 7.88 -6.36
CA THR A 70 -12.82 6.73 -5.49
C THR A 70 -12.14 5.49 -6.05
N PRO A 71 -11.57 4.59 -5.22
CA PRO A 71 -11.02 3.32 -5.69
C PRO A 71 -12.06 2.57 -6.56
N GLY A 72 -11.69 2.19 -7.78
CA GLY A 72 -12.58 1.54 -8.76
C GLY A 72 -13.35 2.49 -9.69
N ARG A 73 -13.20 3.82 -9.60
CA ARG A 73 -13.79 4.80 -10.51
C ARG A 73 -12.69 5.52 -11.32
N GLY A 74 -12.63 5.24 -12.63
CA GLY A 74 -11.63 5.78 -13.56
C GLY A 74 -10.54 4.76 -13.92
N GLU A 75 -10.08 4.80 -15.18
CA GLU A 75 -9.22 3.78 -15.84
C GLU A 75 -7.85 3.55 -15.18
N SER A 76 -7.48 4.37 -14.20
CA SER A 76 -6.18 4.31 -13.50
C SER A 76 -6.32 4.27 -11.96
N SER A 77 -7.52 4.05 -11.43
CA SER A 77 -7.83 4.36 -10.01
C SER A 77 -7.46 3.28 -9.00
N THR A 78 -6.89 2.14 -9.40
CA THR A 78 -6.23 1.23 -8.45
C THR A 78 -5.39 0.25 -9.25
N GLY A 79 -4.08 0.16 -8.97
CA GLY A 79 -3.23 -0.93 -9.51
C GLY A 79 -3.63 -2.33 -9.04
N LEU A 80 -4.79 -2.46 -8.39
CA LEU A 80 -5.49 -3.70 -8.11
C LEU A 80 -6.40 -3.98 -9.31
N ALA A 81 -5.87 -4.65 -10.32
CA ALA A 81 -6.71 -5.33 -11.29
C ALA A 81 -7.70 -6.25 -10.52
N PRO A 82 -8.96 -6.39 -10.96
CA PRO A 82 -9.95 -7.28 -10.33
C PRO A 82 -9.50 -8.75 -10.24
N ASP A 83 -8.41 -9.11 -10.92
CA ASP A 83 -7.79 -10.44 -10.92
C ASP A 83 -7.21 -10.91 -9.57
N TRP A 84 -7.07 -10.03 -8.56
CA TRP A 84 -6.53 -10.44 -7.26
C TRP A 84 -7.55 -11.20 -6.38
N ILE A 85 -8.85 -11.07 -6.67
CA ILE A 85 -9.94 -11.68 -5.88
C ILE A 85 -10.30 -13.09 -6.42
N LEU A 86 -9.96 -13.39 -7.68
CA LEU A 86 -10.33 -14.65 -8.31
C LEU A 86 -9.26 -15.74 -8.07
N PRO A 87 -9.66 -16.98 -7.69
CA PRO A 87 -8.73 -18.11 -7.64
C PRO A 87 -8.13 -18.36 -9.02
N GLU A 88 -6.89 -18.87 -9.09
CA GLU A 88 -6.11 -19.04 -10.33
C GLU A 88 -6.91 -19.73 -11.45
N SER A 89 -7.78 -20.68 -11.11
CA SER A 89 -8.63 -21.42 -12.05
C SER A 89 -9.75 -20.60 -12.71
N GLN A 90 -10.10 -19.45 -12.13
CA GLN A 90 -11.14 -18.53 -12.59
C GLN A 90 -10.56 -17.24 -13.19
N ARG A 91 -9.23 -17.06 -13.17
CA ARG A 91 -8.59 -15.99 -13.93
C ARG A 91 -8.82 -16.27 -15.41
N GLY A 92 -9.37 -15.29 -16.12
CA GLY A 92 -9.39 -15.33 -17.58
C GLY A 92 -7.97 -15.56 -18.12
N PRO A 93 -7.81 -16.07 -19.36
CA PRO A 93 -6.49 -16.28 -19.94
C PRO A 93 -5.69 -15.01 -19.75
N LYS A 94 -4.56 -15.12 -19.03
CA LYS A 94 -3.59 -14.03 -18.87
C LYS A 94 -3.42 -13.47 -20.25
N ARG A 95 -3.88 -12.23 -20.48
CA ARG A 95 -3.65 -11.55 -21.76
C ARG A 95 -2.15 -11.25 -21.82
N GLU A 96 -1.36 -12.29 -22.06
CA GLU A 96 -0.08 -12.20 -22.71
C GLU A 96 -0.41 -11.57 -24.05
N ARG A 97 -0.17 -10.25 -24.13
CA ARG A 97 -0.23 -9.54 -25.39
C ARG A 97 0.78 -10.20 -26.30
N THR A 98 0.27 -11.08 -27.15
CA THR A 98 0.99 -11.79 -28.19
C THR A 98 1.70 -10.77 -29.06
N ALA A 99 2.95 -11.08 -29.39
CA ALA A 99 3.81 -10.29 -30.24
C ALA A 99 3.09 -9.82 -31.52
N SER A 100 3.11 -8.52 -31.76
CA SER A 100 3.05 -7.99 -33.12
C SER A 100 4.05 -6.83 -33.22
N ASN A 101 4.81 -6.86 -34.30
CA ASN A 101 5.99 -6.05 -34.58
C ASN A 101 5.75 -4.53 -34.51
N GLY A 102 6.78 -3.82 -34.05
CA GLY A 102 7.05 -2.42 -34.41
C GLY A 102 6.64 -1.40 -33.35
N HIS A 103 7.65 -0.79 -32.72
CA HIS A 103 7.60 0.33 -31.77
C HIS A 103 7.26 -0.04 -30.30
N LYS A 104 8.33 -0.43 -29.59
CA LYS A 104 8.37 -0.80 -28.18
C LYS A 104 8.16 0.45 -27.30
N ALA A 105 6.93 0.70 -26.85
CA ALA A 105 6.69 1.47 -25.64
C ALA A 105 7.00 0.56 -24.42
N PRO A 106 7.66 1.06 -23.35
CA PRO A 106 8.09 0.23 -22.23
C PRO A 106 6.88 -0.33 -21.48
N SER A 107 6.93 -1.61 -21.09
CA SER A 107 5.87 -2.24 -20.31
C SER A 107 5.82 -1.64 -18.90
N ALA A 108 4.66 -1.65 -18.24
CA ALA A 108 4.51 -1.12 -16.88
C ALA A 108 5.42 -1.84 -15.85
N GLY A 109 5.76 -3.11 -16.09
CA GLY A 109 6.75 -3.85 -15.30
C GLY A 109 8.16 -3.28 -15.48
N ASP A 110 8.56 -2.98 -16.71
CA ASP A 110 9.85 -2.35 -17.00
C ASP A 110 9.95 -0.96 -16.39
N ALA A 111 8.86 -0.19 -16.40
CA ALA A 111 8.82 1.16 -15.83
C ALA A 111 9.00 1.15 -14.31
N ASP A 112 8.34 0.23 -13.60
CA ASP A 112 8.48 0.07 -12.15
C ASP A 112 9.88 -0.46 -11.78
N ASP A 113 10.47 -1.36 -12.58
CA ASP A 113 11.82 -1.89 -12.37
C ASP A 113 12.88 -0.79 -12.57
N VAL A 114 12.73 0.04 -13.60
CA VAL A 114 13.59 1.22 -13.83
C VAL A 114 13.43 2.23 -12.69
N LEU A 115 12.21 2.48 -12.23
CA LEU A 115 11.94 3.38 -11.12
C LEU A 115 12.55 2.85 -9.81
N ALA A 116 12.37 1.57 -9.52
CA ALA A 116 12.97 0.92 -8.35
C ALA A 116 14.51 1.00 -8.38
N GLY A 117 15.13 0.80 -9.56
CA GLY A 117 16.57 0.96 -9.73
C GLY A 117 17.05 2.39 -9.46
N LYS A 118 16.33 3.40 -9.95
CA LYS A 118 16.63 4.82 -9.69
C LYS A 118 16.46 5.20 -8.22
N ILE A 119 15.41 4.72 -7.58
CA ILE A 119 15.16 4.93 -6.14
C ILE A 119 16.28 4.28 -5.32
N LEU A 120 16.67 3.06 -5.67
CA LEU A 120 17.76 2.35 -5.00
C LEU A 120 19.11 3.09 -5.15
N ALA A 121 19.37 3.68 -6.31
CA ALA A 121 20.54 4.54 -6.52
C ALA A 121 20.50 5.80 -5.63
N ALA A 122 19.34 6.47 -5.55
CA ALA A 122 19.14 7.64 -4.70
C ALA A 122 19.22 7.34 -3.19
N LEU A 123 19.05 6.07 -2.79
CA LEU A 123 19.20 5.62 -1.41
C LEU A 123 20.66 5.32 -0.99
N GLY A 124 21.64 5.59 -1.85
CA GLY A 124 23.05 5.22 -1.63
C GLY A 124 23.40 3.84 -2.17
N GLY A 125 22.57 3.27 -3.04
CA GLY A 125 22.81 1.98 -3.69
C GLY A 125 22.55 0.76 -2.81
N LYS A 126 22.84 -0.42 -3.37
CA LYS A 126 22.58 -1.72 -2.73
C LYS A 126 23.34 -1.91 -1.42
N THR A 127 24.52 -1.32 -1.30
CA THR A 127 25.38 -1.44 -0.12
C THR A 127 24.88 -0.64 1.07
N ASN A 128 24.07 0.40 0.84
CA ASN A 128 23.52 1.22 1.91
C ASN A 128 22.19 0.67 2.46
N VAL A 129 21.43 -0.06 1.65
CA VAL A 129 20.09 -0.55 2.01
C VAL A 129 20.17 -1.95 2.60
N GLN A 130 19.86 -2.09 3.88
CA GLN A 130 19.82 -3.37 4.59
C GLN A 130 18.49 -4.12 4.37
N SER A 131 17.37 -3.41 4.46
CA SER A 131 16.06 -4.00 4.20
C SER A 131 15.06 -2.96 3.72
N VAL A 132 14.07 -3.44 2.95
CA VAL A 132 13.03 -2.63 2.33
C VAL A 132 11.66 -3.24 2.62
N GLU A 133 10.80 -2.46 3.26
CA GLU A 133 9.41 -2.82 3.55
C GLU A 133 8.44 -1.83 2.89
N GLY A 134 7.51 -2.35 2.10
CA GLY A 134 6.40 -1.58 1.55
C GLY A 134 5.25 -1.49 2.54
N CYS A 135 4.79 -0.28 2.83
CA CYS A 135 3.50 -0.02 3.47
C CYS A 135 2.51 0.58 2.45
N ILE A 136 1.30 0.93 2.89
CA ILE A 136 0.24 1.49 2.02
C ILE A 136 0.69 2.76 1.28
N THR A 137 1.39 3.69 1.96
CA THR A 137 1.81 4.97 1.38
C THR A 137 3.28 5.32 1.58
N ARG A 138 4.01 4.47 2.30
CA ARG A 138 5.40 4.71 2.70
C ARG A 138 6.25 3.49 2.45
N LEU A 139 7.47 3.72 2.00
CA LEU A 139 8.55 2.76 1.99
C LEU A 139 9.33 2.93 3.30
N ARG A 140 9.45 1.87 4.09
CA ARG A 140 10.29 1.83 5.29
C ARG A 140 11.58 1.12 4.94
N LEU A 141 12.69 1.75 5.30
CA LEU A 141 14.03 1.33 4.92
C LEU A 141 14.89 1.26 6.16
N PHE A 142 15.67 0.20 6.28
CA PHE A 142 16.82 0.16 7.17
C PHE A 142 18.06 0.42 6.33
N VAL A 143 18.82 1.43 6.71
CA VAL A 143 20.02 1.88 6.00
C VAL A 143 21.24 1.86 6.91
N ASN A 144 22.41 1.65 6.33
CA ASN A 144 23.68 1.69 7.04
C ASN A 144 24.08 3.12 7.37
N ASP A 145 23.94 4.01 6.40
CA ASP A 145 24.33 5.42 6.45
C ASP A 145 23.22 6.32 5.88
N PRO A 146 22.54 7.13 6.72
CA PRO A 146 21.48 8.03 6.28
C PRO A 146 21.98 9.24 5.46
N ASP A 147 23.26 9.58 5.54
CA ASP A 147 23.82 10.75 4.85
C ASP A 147 24.05 10.49 3.35
N GLN A 148 24.13 9.22 2.95
CA GLN A 148 24.21 8.81 1.55
C GLN A 148 22.86 8.82 0.82
N ILE A 149 21.77 9.14 1.52
CA ILE A 149 20.44 9.27 0.91
C ILE A 149 20.28 10.64 0.27
N ASP A 150 19.99 10.67 -1.03
CA ASP A 150 19.66 11.87 -1.78
C ASP A 150 18.16 12.21 -1.69
N ASP A 151 17.82 13.12 -0.77
CA ASP A 151 16.46 13.62 -0.58
C ASP A 151 15.89 14.33 -1.80
N ALA A 152 16.73 15.04 -2.56
CA ALA A 152 16.31 15.80 -3.74
C ALA A 152 16.01 14.85 -4.90
N GLY A 153 16.88 13.87 -5.13
CA GLY A 153 16.68 12.79 -6.08
C GLY A 153 15.39 12.01 -5.80
N LEU A 154 15.15 11.60 -4.56
CA LEU A 154 13.92 10.88 -4.19
C LEU A 154 12.65 11.70 -4.45
N LYS A 155 12.67 13.00 -4.14
CA LYS A 155 11.52 13.90 -4.44
C LYS A 155 11.27 14.02 -5.94
N SER A 156 12.33 14.10 -6.75
CA SER A 156 12.21 14.14 -8.22
C SER A 156 11.65 12.84 -8.81
N LEU A 157 11.87 11.71 -8.14
CA LEU A 157 11.37 10.39 -8.53
C LEU A 157 9.93 10.12 -8.05
N GLY A 158 9.26 11.11 -7.44
CA GLY A 158 7.87 11.03 -7.02
C GLY A 158 7.65 10.82 -5.53
N ALA A 159 8.70 10.94 -4.69
CA ALA A 159 8.51 10.96 -3.25
C ALA A 159 7.88 12.29 -2.80
N SER A 160 6.80 12.23 -2.02
CA SER A 160 6.21 13.42 -1.38
C SER A 160 7.03 13.89 -0.18
N GLY A 161 7.88 13.02 0.39
CA GLY A 161 8.74 13.36 1.51
C GLY A 161 9.66 12.21 1.92
N VAL A 162 10.78 12.58 2.56
CA VAL A 162 11.80 11.67 3.08
C VAL A 162 12.03 12.03 4.54
N ILE A 163 12.02 11.03 5.41
CA ILE A 163 12.22 11.18 6.86
C ILE A 163 13.36 10.26 7.26
N LYS A 164 14.42 10.81 7.86
CA LYS A 164 15.59 10.06 8.34
C LYS A 164 15.63 10.08 9.87
N ARG A 165 15.77 8.93 10.52
CA ARG A 165 15.93 8.78 11.97
C ARG A 165 16.95 7.70 12.29
N GLY A 166 18.20 8.10 12.51
CA GLY A 166 19.31 7.17 12.69
C GLY A 166 19.43 6.25 11.47
N LYS A 167 19.38 4.93 11.69
CA LYS A 167 19.44 3.91 10.64
C LYS A 167 18.10 3.63 9.94
N ILE A 168 17.01 4.30 10.34
CA ILE A 168 15.69 4.09 9.76
C ILE A 168 15.35 5.28 8.86
N ALA A 169 15.05 5.00 7.60
CA ALA A 169 14.56 5.99 6.63
C ALA A 169 13.13 5.64 6.19
N GLN A 170 12.29 6.66 5.99
CA GLN A 170 10.94 6.50 5.46
C GLN A 170 10.74 7.42 4.26
N VAL A 171 10.34 6.85 3.14
CA VAL A 171 10.07 7.58 1.89
C VAL A 171 8.58 7.48 1.57
N VAL A 172 7.90 8.60 1.45
CA VAL A 172 6.46 8.64 1.14
C VAL A 172 6.28 8.58 -0.38
N MET A 173 6.00 7.39 -0.92
CA MET A 173 5.80 7.18 -2.37
C MET A 173 4.33 7.08 -2.77
N GLY A 174 3.38 7.11 -1.82
CA GLY A 174 1.96 6.92 -2.09
C GLY A 174 1.61 5.45 -2.32
N THR A 175 0.49 5.17 -2.99
CA THR A 175 -0.08 3.80 -3.16
C THR A 175 0.81 2.84 -3.95
N GLN A 176 1.90 3.33 -4.55
CA GLN A 176 2.90 2.55 -5.27
C GLN A 176 4.02 2.00 -4.35
N SER A 177 4.06 2.36 -3.06
CA SER A 177 5.10 1.94 -2.12
C SER A 177 5.29 0.43 -2.05
N ASP A 178 4.22 -0.35 -1.97
CA ASP A 178 4.29 -1.81 -1.86
C ASP A 178 4.85 -2.49 -3.14
N ARG A 179 4.41 -1.99 -4.30
CA ARG A 179 4.88 -2.48 -5.60
C ARG A 179 6.37 -2.21 -5.80
N ILE A 180 6.81 -0.99 -5.47
CA ILE A 180 8.22 -0.59 -5.58
C ILE A 180 9.10 -1.38 -4.60
N ALA A 181 8.64 -1.60 -3.36
CA ALA A 181 9.36 -2.40 -2.36
C ALA A 181 9.63 -3.82 -2.86
N SER A 182 8.60 -4.46 -3.44
CA SER A 182 8.72 -5.80 -4.01
C SER A 182 9.74 -5.88 -5.14
N ARG A 183 9.81 -4.86 -6.01
CA ARG A 183 10.83 -4.79 -7.07
C ARG A 183 12.24 -4.56 -6.52
N MET A 184 12.39 -3.67 -5.55
CA MET A 184 13.68 -3.44 -4.88
C MET A 184 14.19 -4.71 -4.21
N ASN A 185 13.34 -5.45 -3.50
CA ASN A 185 13.72 -6.71 -2.86
C ASN A 185 14.14 -7.78 -3.87
N ARG A 186 13.50 -7.84 -5.04
CA ARG A 186 13.93 -8.72 -6.14
C ARG A 186 15.33 -8.32 -6.65
N ILE A 187 15.56 -7.03 -6.91
CA ILE A 187 16.85 -6.50 -7.38
C ILE A 187 17.97 -6.74 -6.35
N LEU A 188 17.65 -6.75 -5.05
CA LEU A 188 18.59 -7.07 -3.98
C LEU A 188 18.94 -8.56 -3.96
N LYS A 189 17.95 -9.46 -4.12
CA LYS A 189 18.14 -10.92 -4.12
C LYS A 189 18.84 -11.47 -5.36
N GLU A 190 18.50 -10.99 -6.57
CA GLU A 190 19.07 -11.49 -7.84
C GLU A 190 20.60 -11.36 -7.95
N LYS A 191 21.25 -10.59 -7.07
CA LYS A 191 22.72 -10.42 -7.08
C LYS A 191 23.45 -11.35 -6.11
N GLU A 192 22.78 -11.90 -5.09
CA GLU A 192 23.39 -12.90 -4.20
C GLU A 192 23.75 -14.17 -4.98
N ASP A 193 22.91 -14.59 -5.94
CA ASP A 193 23.17 -15.75 -6.82
C ASP A 193 24.30 -15.52 -7.85
N SER A 194 24.68 -14.27 -8.14
CA SER A 194 25.71 -13.96 -9.14
C SER A 194 27.15 -13.94 -8.60
N THR A 195 27.34 -14.14 -7.29
CA THR A 195 28.66 -14.04 -6.64
C THR A 195 29.26 -15.42 -6.30
N ASP A 196 28.49 -16.51 -6.44
CA ASP A 196 28.93 -17.87 -6.08
C ASP A 196 29.67 -18.62 -7.22
N ASP A 197 29.67 -18.10 -8.44
CA ASP A 197 30.21 -18.81 -9.62
C ASP A 197 31.67 -18.45 -9.99
N THR A 198 32.37 -17.64 -9.18
CA THR A 198 33.75 -17.18 -9.51
C THR A 198 34.86 -17.73 -8.60
N LEU A 199 34.59 -18.74 -7.76
CA LEU A 199 35.60 -19.39 -6.92
C LEU A 199 35.95 -20.84 -7.33
N ALA A 200 35.55 -21.28 -8.52
CA ALA A 200 36.11 -22.50 -9.11
C ALA A 200 37.56 -22.24 -9.60
N VAL A 201 38.51 -22.58 -8.72
CA VAL A 201 39.97 -22.57 -8.94
C VAL A 201 40.33 -23.28 -10.26
N PRO A 202 41.25 -22.71 -11.08
CA PRO A 202 41.71 -23.35 -12.32
C PRO A 202 42.57 -24.58 -12.02
N GLY A 203 42.49 -25.55 -12.94
CA GLY A 203 42.87 -26.94 -12.74
C GLY A 203 44.34 -27.23 -12.43
N GLU A 204 44.51 -28.36 -11.76
CA GLU A 204 45.76 -29.12 -11.74
C GLU A 204 45.45 -30.55 -12.23
N GLN A 205 45.99 -30.87 -13.40
CA GLN A 205 45.94 -32.18 -14.08
C GLN A 205 47.37 -32.50 -14.48
N VAL A 206 48.03 -33.46 -13.80
CA VAL A 206 49.12 -34.33 -14.31
C VAL A 206 49.18 -35.51 -13.30
N SER A 207 48.70 -36.74 -13.52
CA SER A 207 49.07 -37.84 -14.45
C SER A 207 50.50 -38.38 -14.32
N GLU A 208 50.65 -39.41 -13.47
CA GLU A 208 51.38 -40.72 -13.65
C GLU A 208 51.90 -41.27 -12.32
#